data_AF-A0A1C0XD18-F1
#
_entry.id   AF-A0A1C0XD18-F1
#
_cell.length_a   1.000
_cell.length_b   1.000
_cell.length_c   1.000
_cell.angle_alpha   90.00
_cell.angle_beta   90.00
_cell.angle_gamma   90.00
#
_symmetry.space_group_name_H-M   'P 1'
#
loop_
_entity.id
_entity.type
_entity.pdbx_description
1 polymer ?
#
loop_
_entity_poly.entity_id
_entity_poly.type
_entity_poly.pdbx_seq_one_letter_code
_entity_poly.pdbx_strand_id
1 'polypeptide(L)'
;MNALQLFVILAGLTGQLLIARKDPRGYLAWIAGNIGLVFVYLETKQFALIALQFINTAIQVAALIAWGRGRRRSDTSPARPSES
;
A
#
# COMPACT_ATOMS: atom_id res chain seq x y z
N MET A 1 -3.54 3.67 24.65
CA MET A 1 -3.17 3.17 23.30
C MET A 1 -3.22 1.66 23.35
N ASN A 2 -4.10 1.02 22.58
CA ASN A 2 -4.24 -0.44 22.58
C ASN A 2 -3.33 -1.09 21.52
N ALA A 3 -3.18 -2.42 21.58
CA ALA A 3 -2.28 -3.15 20.67
C ALA A 3 -2.63 -2.94 19.18
N LEU A 4 -3.93 -2.81 18.86
CA LEU A 4 -4.41 -2.55 17.50
C LEU A 4 -3.97 -1.16 17.00
N GLN A 5 -4.11 -0.12 17.82
CA GLN A 5 -3.63 1.23 17.47
C GLN A 5 -2.11 1.26 17.27
N LEU A 6 -1.35 0.56 18.13
CA LEU A 6 0.09 0.44 17.98
C LEU A 6 0.45 -0.26 16.66
N PHE A 7 -0.23 -1.37 16.32
CA PHE A 7 -0.07 -2.06 15.05
C PHE A 7 -0.34 -1.14 13.86
N VAL A 8 -1.44 -0.39 13.88
CA VAL A 8 -1.81 0.55 12.81
C VAL A 8 -0.71 1.61 12.61
N ILE A 9 -0.19 2.19 13.69
CA ILE A 9 0.89 3.18 13.64
C ILE A 9 2.14 2.56 13.00
N LEU A 10 2.56 1.38 13.48
CA LEU A 10 3.74 0.68 12.96
C LEU A 10 3.57 0.28 11.49
N ALA A 11 2.39 -0.19 11.09
CA ALA A 11 2.07 -0.52 9.72
C ALA A 11 2.12 0.71 8.81
N GLY A 12 1.58 1.85 9.26
CA GLY A 12 1.62 3.12 8.53
C GLY A 12 3.05 3.64 8.34
N LEU A 13 3.86 3.68 9.40
CA LEU A 13 5.27 4.08 9.33
C LEU A 13 6.07 3.15 8.42
N THR A 14 5.86 1.84 8.54
CA THR A 14 6.53 0.83 7.70
C THR A 14 6.13 0.98 6.24
N GLY A 15 4.84 1.17 5.97
CA GLY A 15 4.32 1.41 4.63
C GLY A 15 4.92 2.66 3.99
N GLN A 16 4.98 3.78 4.72
CA GLN A 16 5.61 5.02 4.26
C GLN A 16 7.09 4.83 3.94
N LEU A 17 7.84 4.22 4.86
CA LEU A 17 9.27 3.99 4.70
C LEU A 17 9.58 3.13 3.47
N LEU A 18 8.84 2.04 3.28
CA LEU A 18 9.04 1.13 2.16
C LEU A 18 8.66 1.77 0.82
N ILE A 19 7.57 2.54 0.76
CA ILE A 19 7.20 3.29 -0.44
C ILE A 19 8.27 4.33 -0.78
N ALA A 20 8.80 5.06 0.21
CA ALA A 20 9.89 6.01 0.01
C ALA A 20 11.15 5.34 -0.55
N ARG A 21 11.41 4.09 -0.15
CA ARG A 21 12.49 3.24 -0.64
C ARG A 21 12.19 2.50 -1.94
N LYS A 22 11.06 2.79 -2.62
CA LYS A 22 10.64 2.12 -3.86
C LYS A 22 10.46 0.60 -3.70
N ASP A 23 10.10 0.13 -2.50
CA ASP A 23 9.80 -1.27 -2.23
C ASP A 23 8.28 -1.51 -2.27
N PRO A 24 7.77 -2.38 -3.19
CA PRO A 24 6.34 -2.66 -3.30
C PRO A 24 5.73 -3.33 -2.06
N ARG A 25 6.54 -3.88 -1.15
CA ARG A 25 6.06 -4.40 0.14
C ARG A 25 5.42 -3.30 0.99
N GLY A 26 5.75 -2.03 0.73
CA GLY A 26 5.09 -0.89 1.38
C GLY A 26 3.58 -0.84 1.12
N TYR A 27 3.12 -1.27 -0.06
CA TYR A 27 1.69 -1.37 -0.36
C TYR A 27 0.99 -2.40 0.52
N LEU A 28 1.65 -3.53 0.83
CA LEU A 28 1.09 -4.57 1.72
C LEU A 28 0.97 -4.07 3.16
N ALA A 29 1.98 -3.35 3.65
CA ALA A 29 1.93 -2.73 4.97
C ALA A 29 0.78 -1.72 5.08
N TRP A 30 0.54 -0.92 4.03
CA TRP A 30 -0.60 -0.01 3.98
C TRP A 30 -1.95 -0.72 3.95
N ILE A 31 -2.09 -1.80 3.17
CA ILE A 31 -3.32 -2.61 3.14
C ILE A 31 -3.62 -3.15 4.54
N ALA A 32 -2.61 -3.71 5.22
CA ALA A 32 -2.76 -4.22 6.58
C ALA A 32 -3.14 -3.10 7.58
N GLY A 33 -2.52 -1.92 7.45
CA GLY A 33 -2.84 -0.74 8.26
C GLY A 33 -4.27 -0.24 8.05
N ASN A 34 -4.75 -0.18 6.80
CA ASN A 34 -6.12 0.23 6.49
C ASN A 34 -7.16 -0.74 7.07
N ILE A 35 -6.91 -2.05 7.00
CA ILE A 35 -7.76 -3.06 7.65
C ILE A 35 -7.82 -2.82 9.16
N GLY A 36 -6.67 -2.57 9.80
CA GLY A 36 -6.62 -2.22 11.22
C GLY A 36 -7.42 -0.95 11.55
N LEU A 37 -7.32 0.08 10.70
CA LEU A 37 -8.09 1.31 10.84
C LEU A 37 -9.60 1.08 10.72
N VAL A 38 -10.06 0.17 9.86
CA VAL A 38 -11.48 -0.20 9.79
C VAL A 38 -11.99 -0.69 11.14
N PHE A 39 -11.24 -1.57 11.83
CA PHE A 39 -11.62 -2.05 13.16
C PHE A 39 -11.65 -0.93 14.21
N VAL A 40 -10.64 -0.04 14.21
CA VAL A 40 -10.61 1.13 15.11
C VAL A 40 -11.81 2.05 14.86
N TYR A 41 -12.18 2.26 13.59
CA TYR A 41 -13.27 3.14 13.22
C TYR A 41 -14.65 2.52 13.44
N LEU A 42 -14.77 1.19 13.44
CA LEU A 42 -15.99 0.49 13.83
C LEU A 42 -16.30 0.71 15.32
N GLU A 43 -15.31 0.59 16.19
CA GLU A 43 -15.46 0.84 17.63
C GLU A 43 -15.88 2.29 17.92
N THR A 44 -15.32 3.24 17.16
CA THR A 44 -15.59 4.68 17.32
C THR A 44 -16.77 5.20 16.50
N LYS A 45 -17.46 4.32 15.75
CA LYS A 45 -18.62 4.63 14.89
C LYS A 45 -18.33 5.69 13.81
N GLN A 46 -17.10 5.73 13.30
CA GLN A 46 -16.65 6.69 12.29
C GLN A 46 -16.85 6.14 10.86
N PHE A 47 -18.09 6.01 10.41
CA PHE A 47 -18.45 5.33 9.15
C PHE A 47 -17.85 5.94 7.88
N ALA A 48 -17.74 7.27 7.82
CA ALA A 48 -17.09 7.93 6.67
C ALA A 48 -15.61 7.54 6.53
N LEU A 49 -14.90 7.41 7.67
CA LEU A 49 -13.50 7.00 7.67
C LEU A 49 -13.34 5.51 7.33
N ILE A 50 -14.31 4.66 7.71
CA ILE A 50 -14.36 3.26 7.27
C ILE A 50 -14.46 3.19 5.74
N ALA A 51 -15.41 3.92 5.14
CA ALA A 51 -15.57 3.95 3.68
C ALA A 51 -14.28 4.43 2.99
N LEU A 52 -13.63 5.44 3.55
CA LEU A 52 -12.34 5.93 3.05
C LEU A 52 -11.25 4.85 3.12
N GLN A 53 -11.21 4.01 4.16
CA GLN A 53 -10.22 2.93 4.23
C GLN A 53 -10.40 1.87 3.15
N PHE A 54 -11.64 1.60 2.71
CA PHE A 54 -11.87 0.73 1.57
C PHE A 54 -11.34 1.32 0.27
N ILE A 55 -11.59 2.62 0.04
CA ILE A 55 -11.06 3.35 -1.12
C ILE A 55 -9.52 3.35 -1.10
N ASN A 56 -8.92 3.68 0.05
CA ASN A 56 -7.48 3.67 0.22
C ASN A 56 -6.91 2.27 -0.07
N THR A 57 -7.57 1.22 0.41
CA THR A 57 -7.15 -0.17 0.15
C THR A 57 -7.21 -0.50 -1.34
N ALA A 58 -8.27 -0.10 -2.05
CA ALA A 58 -8.38 -0.29 -3.49
C ALA A 58 -7.26 0.41 -4.27
N ILE A 59 -6.91 1.65 -3.87
CA ILE A 59 -5.79 2.40 -4.45
C ILE A 59 -4.47 1.65 -4.23
N GLN A 60 -4.21 1.16 -3.02
CA GLN A 60 -2.96 0.43 -2.73
C GLN A 60 -2.87 -0.90 -3.50
N VAL A 61 -3.98 -1.61 -3.67
CA VAL A 61 -4.03 -2.81 -4.51
C VAL A 61 -3.76 -2.46 -5.98
N ALA A 62 -4.39 -1.41 -6.50
CA ALA A 62 -4.16 -0.96 -7.88
C ALA A 62 -2.70 -0.53 -8.11
N ALA A 63 -2.11 0.20 -7.15
CA ALA A 63 -0.70 0.60 -7.19
C ALA A 63 0.24 -0.61 -7.17
N LEU A 64 -0.04 -1.61 -6.33
CA LEU A 64 0.74 -2.85 -6.27
C LEU A 64 0.67 -3.65 -7.59
N ILE A 65 -0.52 -3.75 -8.21
CA ILE A 65 -0.70 -4.40 -9.51
C ILE A 65 0.05 -3.62 -10.60
N ALA A 66 -0.07 -2.29 -10.62
CA ALA A 66 0.61 -1.43 -11.58
C ALA A 66 2.13 -1.56 -11.45
N TRP A 67 2.66 -1.62 -10.23
CA TRP A 67 4.08 -1.86 -9.96
C TRP A 67 4.56 -3.20 -10.55
N GLY A 68 3.81 -4.28 -10.31
CA GLY A 68 4.12 -5.61 -10.85
C GLY A 68 4.12 -5.65 -12.38
N ARG A 69 3.18 -4.93 -13.02
CA ARG A 69 3.12 -4.80 -14.49
C ARG A 69 4.27 -3.96 -15.05
N GLY A 70 4.65 -2.88 -14.38
CA GLY A 70 5.77 -2.02 -14.76
C GLY A 70 7.09 -2.78 -14.80
N ARG A 71 7.36 -3.61 -13.78
CA ARG A 71 8.58 -4.43 -13.71
C ARG A 71 8.66 -5.43 -14.88
N ARG A 72 7.56 -6.11 -15.20
CA ARG A 72 7.50 -7.03 -16.35
C ARG A 72 7.77 -6.34 -17.68
N ARG A 73 7.29 -5.10 -17.88
CA ARG A 73 7.57 -4.31 -19.09
C ARG A 73 9.04 -3.91 -19.21
N SER A 74 9.68 -3.56 -18.10
CA SER A 74 11.13 -3.25 -18.10
C SER A 74 11.98 -4.47 -18.43
N ASP A 75 11.61 -5.65 -17.94
CA ASP A 75 12.35 -6.90 -18.21
C ASP A 75 12.14 -7.43 -19.65
N THR A 76 11.08 -7.01 -20.35
CA THR A 76 10.76 -7.48 -21.72
C THR A 76 11.14 -6.50 -22.82
N SER A 77 11.71 -5.33 -22.51
CA SER A 77 12.24 -4.45 -23.55
C SER A 77 13.59 -4.98 -24.01
N PRO A 78 13.72 -5.51 -25.25
CA PRO A 78 15.03 -5.89 -25.77
C PRO A 78 15.87 -4.62 -25.86
N ALA A 79 17.12 -4.69 -25.42
CA ALA A 79 18.08 -3.62 -25.63
C ALA A 79 18.04 -3.26 -27.13
N ARG A 80 17.65 -2.01 -27.44
CA ARG A 80 17.82 -1.48 -28.80
C ARG A 80 19.31 -1.66 -29.15
N PRO A 81 19.65 -2.34 -30.25
CA PRO A 81 21.03 -2.29 -30.74
C PRO A 81 21.35 -0.82 -30.97
N SER A 82 22.42 -0.34 -30.33
CA SER A 82 22.97 0.98 -30.60
C SER A 82 23.21 1.10 -32.10
N GLU A 83 22.53 2.06 -32.74
CA GLU A 83 22.73 2.36 -34.15
C GLU A 83 24.17 2.83 -34.39
N SER A 84 24.82 2.14 -35.34
CA SER A 84 25.94 2.51 -36.22
C SER A 84 27.15 3.22 -35.63
#